data_AF-A0A5B9M1U6-F1
#
_entry.id   AF-A0A5B9M1U6-F1
#
_cell.length_a   1.000
_cell.length_b   1.000
_cell.length_c   1.000
_cell.angle_alpha   90.00
_cell.angle_beta   90.00
_cell.angle_gamma   90.00
#
_symmetry.space_group_name_H-M   'P 1'
#
loop_
_entity.id
_entity.type
_entity.pdbx_description
1 polymer ?
#
loop_
_entity_poly.entity_id
_entity_poly.type
_entity_poly.pdbx_seq_one_letter_code
_entity_poly.pdbx_strand_id
1 'polypeptide(L)'
;MKAAVFDNSGTLIRRYRALKNLKTGKICDRMNSLDIVDYRDRRALVVLQTDPATCIVNAKPDQTIYEFIKRNRIDFDVSYANTAVTSDEIMDILRDDPATVRDIQDTIDAVSSKNYNIQICSGSGFIVNIDRNMVDFTITAGGKLFPEVPEVVEELRKRNIHIYIASGDRRGSLRELARIIRIPQENVFDTADTERKAEIIQDLKRRYSRVMMVGNGLNDILALREADVGVLTLQQREPVPQRLIDAADHVVDNIREVLDIEF
;
A
#
# COMPACT_ATOMS: atom_id res chain seq x y z
N MET A 1 21.17 17.99 -15.32
CA MET A 1 19.70 17.82 -15.17
C MET A 1 19.45 17.06 -13.89
N LYS A 2 18.40 17.38 -13.14
CA LYS A 2 18.11 16.81 -11.82
C LYS A 2 16.92 15.85 -11.88
N ALA A 3 16.84 14.90 -10.96
CA ALA A 3 15.71 13.98 -10.84
C ALA A 3 15.22 13.85 -9.39
N ALA A 4 13.92 13.68 -9.21
CA ALA A 4 13.29 13.37 -7.93
C ALA A 4 12.53 12.04 -8.06
N VAL A 5 12.82 11.12 -7.15
CA VAL A 5 12.18 9.79 -7.06
C VAL A 5 11.32 9.78 -5.82
N PHE A 6 10.06 9.40 -5.98
CA PHE A 6 9.10 9.32 -4.88
C PHE A 6 8.72 7.86 -4.64
N ASP A 7 8.70 7.44 -3.38
CA ASP A 7 7.85 6.31 -2.99
C ASP A 7 6.37 6.65 -3.23
N ASN A 8 5.54 5.62 -3.34
CA ASN A 8 4.10 5.80 -3.46
C ASN A 8 3.38 5.90 -2.10
N SER A 9 3.47 4.83 -1.32
CA SER A 9 2.49 4.45 -0.32
C SER A 9 2.88 4.98 1.06
N GLY A 10 2.35 6.13 1.44
CA GLY A 10 2.76 6.91 2.61
C GLY A 10 3.59 8.15 2.24
N THR A 11 3.96 8.30 0.96
CA THR A 11 4.67 9.47 0.42
C THR A 11 3.80 10.29 -0.52
N LEU A 12 3.41 9.76 -1.69
CA LEU A 12 2.47 10.45 -2.60
C LEU A 12 1.01 10.23 -2.17
N ILE A 13 0.75 9.10 -1.53
CA ILE A 13 -0.58 8.66 -1.14
C ILE A 13 -0.66 8.50 0.36
N ARG A 14 -1.66 9.12 0.96
CA ARG A 14 -2.13 8.79 2.29
C ARG A 14 -2.85 7.45 2.27
N ARG A 15 -2.40 6.52 3.10
CA ARG A 15 -3.01 5.20 3.24
C ARG A 15 -4.10 5.21 4.29
N TYR A 16 -5.15 4.45 4.02
CA TYR A 16 -6.20 4.16 4.98
C TYR A 16 -6.62 2.71 4.85
N ARG A 17 -6.98 2.11 5.99
CA ARG A 17 -7.39 0.72 6.06
C ARG A 17 -8.56 0.59 7.00
N ALA A 18 -9.53 -0.21 6.61
CA ALA A 18 -10.64 -0.60 7.47
C ALA A 18 -10.55 -2.10 7.73
N LEU A 19 -10.63 -2.50 9.00
CA LEU A 19 -10.78 -3.88 9.42
C LEU A 19 -12.10 -4.06 10.14
N LYS A 20 -12.87 -5.08 9.76
CA LYS A 20 -14.08 -5.50 10.51
C LYS A 20 -13.74 -6.75 11.31
N ASN A 21 -14.00 -6.72 12.61
CA ASN A 21 -13.92 -7.91 13.45
C ASN A 21 -15.23 -8.70 13.36
N LEU A 22 -15.21 -9.92 12.84
CA LEU A 22 -16.44 -10.67 12.55
C LEU A 22 -17.16 -11.15 13.81
N LYS A 23 -16.42 -11.36 14.90
CA LYS A 23 -17.01 -11.72 16.21
C LYS A 23 -17.86 -10.58 16.80
N THR A 24 -17.48 -9.32 16.58
CA THR A 24 -18.12 -8.15 17.21
C THR A 24 -18.89 -7.27 16.24
N GLY A 25 -18.70 -7.45 14.94
CA GLY A 25 -19.22 -6.58 13.87
C GLY A 25 -18.58 -5.19 13.81
N LYS A 26 -17.62 -4.86 14.69
CA LYS A 26 -17.02 -3.51 14.75
C LYS A 26 -15.99 -3.31 13.64
N ILE A 27 -16.02 -2.12 13.04
CA ILE A 27 -15.01 -1.66 12.08
C ILE A 27 -14.01 -0.75 12.79
N CYS A 28 -12.72 -0.96 12.52
CA CYS A 28 -11.60 -0.22 13.09
C CYS A 28 -10.60 0.17 12.01
N ASP A 29 -9.99 1.34 12.17
CA ASP A 29 -9.08 1.93 11.17
C ASP A 29 -7.70 2.30 11.69
N ARG A 30 -7.46 2.09 13.00
CA ARG A 30 -6.18 2.39 13.66
C ARG A 30 -5.29 1.18 13.87
N MET A 31 -5.80 -0.03 13.65
CA MET A 31 -5.04 -1.26 13.92
C MET A 31 -4.12 -1.61 12.76
N ASN A 32 -2.94 -2.14 13.10
CA ASN A 32 -2.04 -2.77 12.15
C ASN A 32 -2.49 -4.21 11.86
N SER A 33 -2.67 -4.56 10.59
CA SER A 33 -3.04 -5.93 10.22
C SER A 33 -1.95 -6.94 10.53
N LEU A 34 -0.67 -6.55 10.46
CA LEU A 34 0.45 -7.42 10.82
C LEU A 34 0.45 -7.70 12.32
N ASP A 35 0.27 -6.68 13.16
CA ASP A 35 0.13 -6.87 14.60
C ASP A 35 -1.05 -7.79 14.93
N ILE A 36 -2.17 -7.69 14.21
CA ILE A 36 -3.33 -8.61 14.39
C ILE A 36 -2.96 -10.04 14.03
N VAL A 37 -2.24 -10.24 12.93
CA VAL A 37 -1.77 -11.57 12.50
C VAL A 37 -0.79 -12.15 13.53
N ASP A 38 0.17 -11.35 14.01
CA ASP A 38 1.18 -11.80 14.98
C ASP A 38 0.63 -11.94 16.41
N TYR A 39 -0.55 -11.41 16.71
CA TYR A 39 -1.09 -11.42 18.06
C TYR A 39 -1.72 -12.77 18.45
N ARG A 40 -0.91 -13.56 19.19
CA ARG A 40 -1.25 -14.77 19.97
C ARG A 40 -1.75 -16.00 19.21
N ASP A 41 -2.59 -15.83 18.20
CA ASP A 41 -3.20 -16.93 17.45
C ASP A 41 -2.44 -17.21 16.15
N ARG A 42 -2.53 -18.43 15.63
CA ARG A 42 -2.01 -18.75 14.29
C ARG A 42 -2.93 -18.13 13.24
N ARG A 43 -2.45 -17.11 12.53
CA ARG A 43 -3.24 -16.34 11.57
C ARG A 43 -2.51 -16.12 10.26
N ALA A 44 -3.31 -15.88 9.22
CA ALA A 44 -2.84 -15.51 7.90
C ALA A 44 -3.69 -14.38 7.32
N LEU A 45 -3.03 -13.34 6.82
CA LEU A 45 -3.63 -12.30 6.00
C LEU A 45 -3.69 -12.78 4.56
N VAL A 46 -4.92 -12.90 4.05
CA VAL A 46 -5.23 -13.34 2.69
C VAL A 46 -5.76 -12.16 1.90
N VAL A 47 -5.23 -11.94 0.71
CA VAL A 47 -5.63 -10.83 -0.19
C VAL A 47 -6.22 -11.41 -1.46
N LEU A 48 -7.42 -10.96 -1.83
CA LEU A 48 -8.10 -11.38 -3.04
C LEU A 48 -7.48 -10.69 -4.27
N GLN A 49 -7.11 -11.47 -5.29
CA GLN A 49 -6.58 -10.96 -6.56
C GLN A 49 -7.72 -10.59 -7.50
N THR A 50 -8.46 -9.57 -7.11
CA THR A 50 -9.56 -9.01 -7.90
C THR A 50 -9.61 -7.49 -7.73
N ASP A 51 -10.34 -6.80 -8.60
CA ASP A 51 -10.64 -5.38 -8.42
C ASP A 51 -11.81 -5.22 -7.44
N PRO A 52 -11.57 -4.73 -6.20
CA PRO A 52 -12.64 -4.61 -5.22
C PRO A 52 -13.74 -3.63 -5.68
N ALA A 53 -13.35 -2.57 -6.40
CA ALA A 53 -14.24 -1.50 -6.80
C ALA A 53 -15.27 -1.92 -7.86
N THR A 54 -15.03 -3.03 -8.56
CA THR A 54 -15.93 -3.54 -9.60
C THR A 54 -16.44 -4.95 -9.31
N CYS A 55 -15.59 -5.85 -8.82
CA CYS A 55 -15.98 -7.24 -8.59
C CYS A 55 -16.70 -7.43 -7.24
N ILE A 56 -16.09 -6.99 -6.15
CA ILE A 56 -16.59 -7.24 -4.79
C ILE A 56 -17.81 -6.36 -4.47
N VAL A 57 -17.77 -5.08 -4.85
CA VAL A 57 -18.90 -4.15 -4.64
C VAL A 57 -20.18 -4.65 -5.32
N ASN A 58 -20.09 -5.26 -6.50
CA ASN A 58 -21.25 -5.74 -7.26
C ASN A 58 -21.63 -7.20 -6.98
N ALA A 59 -20.88 -7.90 -6.11
CA ALA A 59 -21.14 -9.28 -5.78
C ALA A 59 -22.35 -9.43 -4.83
N LYS A 60 -22.98 -10.61 -4.83
CA LYS A 60 -24.08 -10.91 -3.91
C LYS A 60 -23.56 -10.84 -2.47
N PRO A 61 -24.16 -10.02 -1.59
CA PRO A 61 -23.63 -9.77 -0.25
C PRO A 61 -23.72 -11.00 0.65
N ASP A 62 -24.80 -11.78 0.55
CA ASP A 62 -25.10 -12.86 1.49
C ASP A 62 -24.48 -14.21 1.11
N GLN A 63 -23.76 -14.30 -0.02
CA GLN A 63 -22.98 -15.50 -0.36
C GLN A 63 -21.72 -15.55 0.50
N THR A 64 -21.24 -16.76 0.81
CA THR A 64 -20.00 -16.89 1.61
C THR A 64 -18.78 -16.46 0.79
N ILE A 65 -17.68 -16.13 1.48
CA ILE A 65 -16.41 -15.82 0.83
C ILE A 65 -15.95 -17.02 -0.03
N TYR A 66 -16.13 -18.25 0.46
CA TYR A 66 -15.83 -19.47 -0.29
C TYR A 66 -16.63 -19.59 -1.59
N GLU A 67 -17.95 -19.39 -1.53
CA GLU A 67 -18.82 -19.44 -2.70
C GLU A 67 -18.41 -18.38 -3.73
N PHE A 68 -18.10 -17.17 -3.26
CA PHE A 68 -17.64 -16.09 -4.11
C PHE A 68 -16.33 -16.42 -4.83
N ILE A 69 -15.32 -16.90 -4.09
CA ILE A 69 -14.02 -17.30 -4.65
C ILE A 69 -14.20 -18.40 -5.70
N LYS A 70 -14.90 -19.48 -5.34
CA LYS A 70 -15.07 -20.66 -6.19
C LYS A 70 -15.88 -20.35 -7.45
N ARG A 71 -16.99 -19.62 -7.32
CA ARG A 71 -17.89 -19.32 -8.43
C ARG A 71 -17.24 -18.41 -9.46
N ASN A 72 -16.47 -17.42 -8.99
CA ASN A 72 -15.85 -16.42 -9.86
C ASN A 72 -14.41 -16.75 -10.24
N ARG A 73 -13.87 -17.88 -9.73
CA ARG A 73 -12.48 -18.31 -9.94
C ARG A 73 -11.49 -17.19 -9.55
N ILE A 74 -11.70 -16.62 -8.37
CA ILE A 74 -10.86 -15.55 -7.84
C ILE A 74 -9.60 -16.18 -7.25
N ASP A 75 -8.44 -15.80 -7.77
CA ASP A 75 -7.17 -16.14 -7.14
C ASP A 75 -6.98 -15.30 -5.85
N PHE A 76 -6.20 -15.82 -4.92
CA PHE A 76 -5.82 -15.10 -3.70
C PHE A 76 -4.41 -15.48 -3.29
N ASP A 77 -3.75 -14.55 -2.59
CA ASP A 77 -2.41 -14.77 -2.05
C ASP A 77 -2.41 -14.65 -0.53
N VAL A 78 -1.56 -15.44 0.11
CA VAL A 78 -1.19 -15.25 1.52
C VAL A 78 -0.16 -14.15 1.58
N SER A 79 -0.61 -12.93 1.89
CA SER A 79 0.27 -11.75 1.95
C SER A 79 1.21 -11.80 3.15
N TYR A 80 0.76 -12.36 4.27
CA TYR A 80 1.57 -12.54 5.48
C TYR A 80 0.93 -13.59 6.39
N ALA A 81 1.74 -14.44 7.01
CA ALA A 81 1.27 -15.39 8.00
C ALA A 81 2.35 -15.59 9.08
N ASN A 82 1.92 -15.72 10.33
CA ASN A 82 2.83 -16.04 11.45
C ASN A 82 3.04 -17.56 11.61
N THR A 83 2.49 -18.35 10.69
CA THR A 83 2.59 -19.80 10.65
C THR A 83 2.62 -20.26 9.19
N ALA A 84 3.19 -21.44 8.94
CA ALA A 84 3.07 -22.06 7.63
C ALA A 84 1.59 -22.40 7.37
N VAL A 85 1.09 -21.98 6.21
CA VAL A 85 -0.26 -22.25 5.74
C VAL A 85 -0.24 -22.32 4.21
N THR A 86 -1.05 -23.22 3.66
CA THR A 86 -1.22 -23.37 2.21
C THR A 86 -2.55 -22.79 1.73
N SER A 87 -2.65 -22.48 0.43
CA SER A 87 -3.91 -22.04 -0.16
C SER A 87 -5.01 -23.10 -0.05
N ASP A 88 -4.66 -24.40 -0.09
CA ASP A 88 -5.62 -25.49 0.07
C ASP A 88 -6.21 -25.53 1.49
N GLU A 89 -5.36 -25.38 2.51
CA GLU A 89 -5.82 -25.28 3.91
C GLU A 89 -6.75 -24.07 4.12
N ILE A 90 -6.45 -22.93 3.50
CA ILE A 90 -7.33 -21.74 3.53
C ILE A 90 -8.68 -22.06 2.88
N MET A 91 -8.69 -22.73 1.71
CA MET A 91 -9.93 -23.10 1.04
C MET A 91 -10.77 -24.08 1.84
N ASP A 92 -10.14 -25.00 2.58
CA ASP A 92 -10.84 -25.92 3.46
C ASP A 92 -11.44 -25.22 4.68
N ILE A 93 -10.73 -24.26 5.28
CA ILE A 93 -11.30 -23.42 6.34
C ILE A 93 -12.51 -22.65 5.82
N LEU A 94 -12.38 -21.99 4.66
CA LEU A 94 -13.45 -21.17 4.10
C LEU A 94 -14.70 -21.96 3.73
N ARG A 95 -14.58 -23.27 3.45
CA ARG A 95 -15.68 -24.13 3.03
C ARG A 95 -16.84 -24.15 4.03
N ASP A 96 -16.51 -24.16 5.32
CA ASP A 96 -17.47 -24.25 6.42
C ASP A 96 -17.60 -22.93 7.21
N ASP A 97 -16.86 -21.89 6.80
CA ASP A 97 -16.84 -20.59 7.44
C ASP A 97 -18.07 -19.73 7.04
N PRO A 98 -18.73 -19.06 8.00
CA PRO A 98 -19.94 -18.29 7.72
C PRO A 98 -19.67 -16.87 7.20
N ALA A 99 -18.40 -16.41 7.10
CA ALA A 99 -18.11 -15.06 6.64
C ALA A 99 -18.60 -14.84 5.21
N THR A 100 -19.18 -13.67 5.00
CA THR A 100 -19.89 -13.34 3.77
C THR A 100 -19.15 -12.27 2.98
N VAL A 101 -19.51 -12.12 1.71
CA VAL A 101 -19.02 -11.01 0.88
C VAL A 101 -19.42 -9.65 1.48
N ARG A 102 -20.57 -9.56 2.16
CA ARG A 102 -21.01 -8.36 2.89
C ARG A 102 -19.97 -7.90 3.90
N ASP A 103 -19.30 -8.81 4.60
CA ASP A 103 -18.27 -8.45 5.57
C ASP A 103 -17.08 -7.73 4.92
N ILE A 104 -16.74 -8.09 3.68
CA ILE A 104 -15.71 -7.39 2.90
C ILE A 104 -16.27 -6.05 2.39
N GLN A 105 -17.51 -6.03 1.88
CA GLN A 105 -18.17 -4.81 1.41
C GLN A 105 -18.27 -3.74 2.50
N ASP A 106 -18.56 -4.11 3.75
CA ASP A 106 -18.58 -3.18 4.88
C ASP A 106 -17.23 -2.47 5.06
N THR A 107 -16.11 -3.17 4.86
CA THR A 107 -14.78 -2.55 4.91
C THR A 107 -14.50 -1.67 3.70
N ILE A 108 -15.00 -2.03 2.52
CA ILE A 108 -14.94 -1.20 1.30
C ILE A 108 -15.71 0.12 1.52
N ASP A 109 -16.90 0.06 2.10
CA ASP A 109 -17.73 1.22 2.40
C ASP A 109 -17.08 2.12 3.45
N ALA A 110 -16.44 1.54 4.47
CA ALA A 110 -15.69 2.29 5.47
C ALA A 110 -14.48 3.05 4.90
N VAL A 111 -13.84 2.51 3.85
CA VAL A 111 -12.76 3.20 3.12
C VAL A 111 -13.33 4.28 2.20
N SER A 112 -14.38 3.94 1.44
CA SER A 112 -14.99 4.82 0.44
C SER A 112 -15.69 6.03 1.07
N SER A 113 -16.37 5.85 2.22
CA SER A 113 -17.01 6.93 2.98
C SER A 113 -16.04 8.00 3.48
N LYS A 114 -14.74 7.67 3.58
CA LYS A 114 -13.68 8.62 3.90
C LYS A 114 -13.00 9.23 2.67
N ASN A 115 -13.55 9.00 1.48
CA ASN A 115 -13.03 9.45 0.19
C ASN A 115 -11.63 8.91 -0.14
N TYR A 116 -11.30 7.69 0.30
CA TYR A 116 -10.11 6.97 -0.13
C TYR A 116 -10.44 6.10 -1.34
N ASN A 117 -9.57 6.11 -2.34
CA ASN A 117 -9.72 5.33 -3.54
C ASN A 117 -8.99 3.98 -3.40
N ILE A 118 -9.76 2.89 -3.39
CA ILE A 118 -9.27 1.52 -3.24
C ILE A 118 -8.38 1.10 -4.42
N GLN A 119 -8.52 1.74 -5.57
CA GLN A 119 -7.67 1.46 -6.74
C GLN A 119 -6.22 1.92 -6.57
N ILE A 120 -5.96 2.89 -5.67
CA ILE A 120 -4.67 3.60 -5.60
C ILE A 120 -3.79 3.13 -4.40
N CYS A 121 -4.30 2.31 -3.47
CA CYS A 121 -3.49 1.66 -2.42
C CYS A 121 -4.21 0.38 -1.95
N SER A 122 -3.66 -0.78 -2.25
CA SER A 122 -4.44 -1.90 -2.81
C SER A 122 -4.92 -2.96 -1.81
N GLY A 123 -6.14 -3.45 -2.02
CA GLY A 123 -6.55 -4.82 -1.73
C GLY A 123 -7.68 -4.97 -0.72
N SER A 124 -8.62 -5.86 -1.03
CA SER A 124 -9.61 -6.37 -0.08
C SER A 124 -9.31 -7.83 0.21
N GLY A 125 -9.56 -8.26 1.43
CA GLY A 125 -9.20 -9.58 1.88
C GLY A 125 -9.74 -9.89 3.27
N PHE A 126 -9.11 -10.85 3.92
CA PHE A 126 -9.53 -11.33 5.22
C PHE A 126 -8.36 -11.93 6.00
N ILE A 127 -8.51 -12.02 7.31
CA ILE A 127 -7.55 -12.64 8.22
C ILE A 127 -8.17 -13.93 8.74
N VAL A 128 -7.58 -15.05 8.36
CA VAL A 128 -8.00 -16.40 8.78
C VAL A 128 -7.29 -16.76 10.08
N ASN A 129 -8.02 -17.35 11.01
CA ASN A 129 -7.51 -17.98 12.23
C ASN A 129 -7.45 -19.50 12.01
N ILE A 130 -6.22 -20.02 11.94
CA ILE A 130 -5.95 -21.43 11.64
C ILE A 130 -6.30 -22.31 12.85
N ASP A 131 -6.12 -21.82 14.08
CA ASP A 131 -6.44 -22.59 15.28
C ASP A 131 -7.96 -22.80 15.46
N ARG A 132 -8.76 -21.87 14.94
CA ARG A 132 -10.23 -21.88 15.05
C ARG A 132 -10.94 -22.30 13.77
N ASN A 133 -10.20 -22.51 12.67
CA ASN A 133 -10.75 -22.76 11.35
C ASN A 133 -11.86 -21.77 10.97
N MET A 134 -11.58 -20.46 11.11
CA MET A 134 -12.56 -19.43 10.75
C MET A 134 -11.90 -18.11 10.35
N VAL A 135 -12.65 -17.24 9.68
CA VAL A 135 -12.26 -15.87 9.40
C VAL A 135 -12.54 -14.99 10.64
N ASP A 136 -11.48 -14.41 11.22
CA ASP A 136 -11.63 -13.50 12.37
C ASP A 136 -11.94 -12.07 11.92
N PHE A 137 -11.39 -11.65 10.76
CA PHE A 137 -11.51 -10.27 10.26
C PHE A 137 -11.63 -10.20 8.74
N THR A 138 -12.37 -9.21 8.25
CA THR A 138 -12.23 -8.72 6.87
C THR A 138 -11.48 -7.39 6.85
N ILE A 139 -10.86 -7.08 5.71
CA ILE A 139 -9.96 -5.95 5.59
C ILE A 139 -10.03 -5.35 4.19
N THR A 140 -10.02 -4.02 4.10
CA THR A 140 -9.81 -3.29 2.85
C THR A 140 -8.84 -2.14 3.07
N ALA A 141 -7.87 -1.98 2.18
CA ALA A 141 -6.99 -0.83 2.10
C ALA A 141 -7.42 0.10 0.95
N GLY A 142 -7.18 1.39 1.12
CA GLY A 142 -7.39 2.41 0.10
C GLY A 142 -6.41 3.56 0.24
N GLY A 143 -6.24 4.29 -0.87
CA GLY A 143 -5.27 5.37 -0.99
C GLY A 143 -5.95 6.68 -1.38
N LYS A 144 -5.48 7.79 -0.82
CA LYS A 144 -5.84 9.13 -1.28
C LYS A 144 -4.57 9.93 -1.48
N LEU A 145 -4.42 10.58 -2.62
CA LEU A 145 -3.32 11.53 -2.84
C LEU A 145 -3.26 12.54 -1.70
N PHE A 146 -2.05 12.82 -1.21
CA PHE A 146 -1.87 13.98 -0.35
C PHE A 146 -2.23 15.24 -1.12
N PRO A 147 -2.98 16.19 -0.52
CA PRO A 147 -3.47 17.39 -1.21
C PRO A 147 -2.37 18.21 -1.91
N GLU A 148 -1.15 18.17 -1.40
CA GLU A 148 0.00 18.95 -1.87
C GLU A 148 0.70 18.31 -3.08
N VAL A 149 0.48 17.02 -3.36
CA VAL A 149 1.20 16.29 -4.43
C VAL A 149 1.03 16.92 -5.81
N PRO A 150 -0.18 17.32 -6.26
CA PRO A 150 -0.33 17.97 -7.56
C PRO A 150 0.51 19.25 -7.70
N GLU A 151 0.60 20.04 -6.63
CA GLU A 151 1.42 21.26 -6.60
C GLU A 151 2.91 20.92 -6.62
N VAL A 152 3.36 19.98 -5.80
CA VAL A 152 4.77 19.55 -5.74
C VAL A 152 5.24 19.05 -7.11
N VAL A 153 4.44 18.20 -7.75
CA VAL A 153 4.77 17.65 -9.09
C VAL A 153 4.86 18.76 -10.14
N GLU A 154 3.95 19.74 -10.10
CA GLU A 154 3.95 20.86 -11.04
C GLU A 154 5.15 21.78 -10.83
N GLU A 155 5.48 22.12 -9.59
CA GLU A 155 6.63 22.98 -9.28
C GLU A 155 7.96 22.31 -9.61
N LEU A 156 8.13 21.02 -9.34
CA LEU A 156 9.32 20.27 -9.75
C LEU A 156 9.46 20.24 -11.28
N ARG A 157 8.36 20.07 -12.01
CA ARG A 157 8.35 20.13 -13.48
C ARG A 157 8.77 21.51 -13.99
N LYS A 158 8.26 22.61 -13.41
CA LYS A 158 8.68 23.98 -13.75
C LYS A 158 10.17 24.23 -13.52
N ARG A 159 10.75 23.58 -12.51
CA ARG A 159 12.20 23.60 -12.21
C ARG A 159 13.02 22.67 -13.11
N ASN A 160 12.41 22.06 -14.13
CA ASN A 160 13.03 21.12 -15.06
C ASN A 160 13.63 19.88 -14.35
N ILE A 161 12.99 19.45 -13.26
CA ILE A 161 13.34 18.24 -12.50
C ILE A 161 12.51 17.07 -13.06
N HIS A 162 13.18 15.97 -13.39
CA HIS A 162 12.51 14.75 -13.86
C HIS A 162 11.94 13.98 -12.68
N ILE A 163 10.68 13.56 -12.80
CA ILE A 163 9.96 12.92 -11.68
C ILE A 163 9.77 11.44 -11.98
N TYR A 164 10.08 10.61 -10.99
CA TYR A 164 9.97 9.16 -11.01
C TYR A 164 9.17 8.65 -9.82
N ILE A 165 8.55 7.48 -9.97
CA ILE A 165 7.92 6.75 -8.86
C ILE A 165 8.60 5.39 -8.74
N ALA A 166 8.95 4.98 -7.52
CA ALA A 166 9.45 3.64 -7.23
C ALA A 166 8.70 3.03 -6.04
N SER A 167 7.94 1.96 -6.27
CA SER A 167 7.09 1.33 -5.25
C SER A 167 6.98 -0.18 -5.43
N GLY A 168 6.77 -0.89 -4.31
CA GLY A 168 6.44 -2.31 -4.29
C GLY A 168 4.97 -2.62 -4.63
N ASP A 169 4.13 -1.59 -4.80
CA ASP A 169 2.73 -1.77 -5.17
C ASP A 169 2.57 -2.42 -6.55
N ARG A 170 1.39 -3.02 -6.77
CA ARG A 170 1.04 -3.62 -8.06
C ARG A 170 1.04 -2.58 -9.19
N ARG A 171 1.52 -2.98 -10.36
CA ARG A 171 1.58 -2.18 -11.59
C ARG A 171 0.28 -1.44 -11.92
N GLY A 172 -0.88 -2.07 -11.74
CA GLY A 172 -2.18 -1.45 -12.01
C GLY A 172 -2.45 -0.19 -11.18
N SER A 173 -2.14 -0.25 -9.88
CA SER A 173 -2.31 0.87 -8.92
C SER A 173 -1.37 2.04 -9.26
N LEU A 174 -0.12 1.71 -9.57
CA LEU A 174 0.92 2.69 -9.90
C LEU A 174 0.68 3.40 -11.24
N ARG A 175 0.21 2.66 -12.26
CA ARG A 175 -0.14 3.25 -13.55
C ARG A 175 -1.27 4.28 -13.42
N GLU A 176 -2.28 3.95 -12.63
CA GLU A 176 -3.42 4.84 -12.37
C GLU A 176 -2.97 6.09 -11.61
N LEU A 177 -2.16 5.94 -10.57
CA LEU A 177 -1.55 7.06 -9.87
C LEU A 177 -0.76 7.96 -10.83
N ALA A 178 0.18 7.39 -11.58
CA ALA A 178 1.03 8.13 -12.50
C ALA A 178 0.20 8.89 -13.56
N ARG A 179 -0.91 8.31 -14.01
CA ARG A 179 -1.88 8.99 -14.88
C ARG A 179 -2.52 10.20 -14.20
N ILE A 180 -2.95 10.07 -12.94
CA ILE A 180 -3.59 11.15 -12.17
C ILE A 180 -2.62 12.33 -11.99
N ILE A 181 -1.35 12.06 -11.66
CA ILE A 181 -0.33 13.11 -11.42
C ILE A 181 0.53 13.43 -12.65
N ARG A 182 0.21 12.85 -13.81
CA ARG A 182 0.85 13.10 -15.11
C ARG A 182 2.36 12.84 -15.10
N ILE A 183 2.77 11.71 -14.53
CA ILE A 183 4.12 11.18 -14.63
C ILE A 183 4.18 10.20 -15.82
N PRO A 184 5.20 10.30 -16.70
CA PRO A 184 5.36 9.36 -17.82
C PRO A 184 5.46 7.92 -17.32
N GLN A 185 4.85 6.98 -18.05
CA GLN A 185 4.76 5.58 -17.60
C GLN A 185 6.12 4.89 -17.57
N GLU A 186 7.05 5.34 -18.42
CA GLU A 186 8.45 4.93 -18.44
C GLU A 186 9.24 5.38 -17.20
N ASN A 187 8.71 6.33 -16.42
CA ASN A 187 9.30 6.80 -15.17
C ASN A 187 8.70 6.13 -13.93
N VAL A 188 7.89 5.07 -14.12
CA VAL A 188 7.25 4.31 -13.05
C VAL A 188 7.93 2.96 -12.90
N PHE A 189 8.54 2.73 -11.74
CA PHE A 189 9.13 1.47 -11.35
C PHE A 189 8.20 0.75 -10.37
N ASP A 190 7.41 -0.20 -10.90
CA ASP A 190 6.54 -1.05 -10.12
C ASP A 190 7.26 -2.27 -9.54
N THR A 191 6.68 -2.88 -8.52
CA THR A 191 7.21 -4.10 -7.89
C THR A 191 8.65 -3.95 -7.39
N ALA A 192 9.05 -2.74 -6.98
CA ALA A 192 10.39 -2.42 -6.50
C ALA A 192 10.48 -2.61 -4.98
N ASP A 193 11.22 -3.63 -4.55
CA ASP A 193 11.59 -3.86 -3.16
C ASP A 193 12.71 -2.89 -2.69
N THR A 194 13.18 -3.07 -1.46
CA THR A 194 14.15 -2.18 -0.82
C THR A 194 15.47 -2.08 -1.58
N GLU A 195 15.99 -3.19 -2.09
CA GLU A 195 17.25 -3.22 -2.84
C GLU A 195 17.05 -2.62 -4.23
N ARG A 196 15.96 -3.02 -4.90
CA ARG A 196 15.63 -2.52 -6.23
C ARG A 196 15.44 -1.01 -6.26
N LYS A 197 14.86 -0.43 -5.22
CA LYS A 197 14.76 1.03 -5.09
C LYS A 197 16.12 1.72 -5.05
N ALA A 198 17.10 1.15 -4.34
CA ALA A 198 18.47 1.69 -4.32
C ALA A 198 19.16 1.58 -5.67
N GLU A 199 19.01 0.46 -6.38
CA GLU A 199 19.53 0.29 -7.75
C GLU A 199 18.96 1.35 -8.71
N ILE A 200 17.67 1.65 -8.61
CA ILE A 200 17.02 2.70 -9.42
C ILE A 200 17.70 4.05 -9.18
N ILE A 201 17.98 4.41 -7.92
CA ILE A 201 18.69 5.65 -7.59
C ILE A 201 20.09 5.64 -8.21
N GLN A 202 20.83 4.55 -8.06
CA GLN A 202 22.18 4.40 -8.62
C GLN A 202 22.19 4.55 -10.15
N ASP A 203 21.21 3.97 -10.84
CA ASP A 203 21.03 4.06 -12.29
C ASP A 203 20.73 5.50 -12.74
N LEU A 204 19.88 6.20 -12.00
CA LEU A 204 19.53 7.59 -12.28
C LEU A 204 20.71 8.53 -12.03
N LYS A 205 21.54 8.29 -11.02
CA LYS A 205 22.76 9.08 -10.75
C LYS A 205 23.78 9.02 -11.89
N ARG A 206 23.75 7.99 -12.73
CA ARG A 206 24.57 7.92 -13.96
C ARG A 206 24.06 8.83 -15.08
N ARG A 207 22.79 9.25 -15.02
CA ARG A 207 22.10 10.03 -16.07
C ARG A 207 21.82 11.47 -15.67
N TYR A 208 21.64 11.71 -14.37
CA TYR A 208 21.28 12.99 -13.79
C TYR A 208 22.43 13.50 -12.92
N SER A 209 22.60 14.83 -12.89
CA SER A 209 23.66 15.46 -12.11
C SER A 209 23.39 15.40 -10.61
N ARG A 210 22.11 15.24 -10.21
CA ARG A 210 21.72 15.03 -8.82
C ARG A 210 20.35 14.35 -8.74
N VAL A 211 20.21 13.43 -7.80
CA VAL A 211 19.01 12.63 -7.57
C VAL A 211 18.56 12.76 -6.12
N MET A 212 17.30 13.18 -5.94
CA MET A 212 16.63 13.17 -4.65
C MET A 212 15.74 11.93 -4.53
N MET A 213 15.77 11.26 -3.38
CA MET A 213 14.80 10.23 -3.01
C MET A 213 13.88 10.76 -1.92
N VAL A 214 12.57 10.64 -2.10
CA VAL A 214 11.56 10.98 -1.09
C VAL A 214 10.81 9.70 -0.72
N GLY A 215 10.87 9.31 0.56
CA GLY A 215 10.24 8.08 1.07
C GLY A 215 9.65 8.26 2.46
N ASN A 216 8.93 7.27 2.96
CA ASN A 216 8.32 7.31 4.30
C ASN A 216 8.62 6.06 5.13
N GLY A 217 9.08 4.98 4.50
CA GLY A 217 9.10 3.65 5.09
C GLY A 217 10.47 3.01 5.13
N LEU A 218 10.58 1.91 5.91
CA LEU A 218 11.82 1.14 6.00
C LEU A 218 12.23 0.52 4.66
N ASN A 219 11.28 0.31 3.76
CA ASN A 219 11.54 -0.12 2.40
C ASN A 219 12.29 0.92 1.57
N ASP A 220 12.40 2.17 2.03
CA ASP A 220 13.10 3.25 1.33
C ASP A 220 14.52 3.47 1.88
N ILE A 221 14.88 2.82 3.00
CA ILE A 221 16.10 3.14 3.77
C ILE A 221 17.40 3.08 2.94
N LEU A 222 17.51 2.13 2.01
CA LEU A 222 18.68 2.00 1.15
C LEU A 222 18.68 3.06 0.04
N ALA A 223 17.52 3.35 -0.54
CA ALA A 223 17.37 4.38 -1.56
C ALA A 223 17.61 5.80 -1.01
N LEU A 224 17.15 6.06 0.22
CA LEU A 224 17.42 7.32 0.92
C LEU A 224 18.93 7.54 1.11
N ARG A 225 19.67 6.50 1.51
CA ARG A 225 21.14 6.55 1.67
C ARG A 225 21.90 6.63 0.36
N GLU A 226 21.39 6.01 -0.71
CA GLU A 226 22.04 6.02 -2.02
C GLU A 226 21.82 7.35 -2.77
N ALA A 227 20.74 8.08 -2.47
CA ALA A 227 20.45 9.35 -3.12
C ALA A 227 21.51 10.42 -2.81
N ASP A 228 21.62 11.42 -3.69
CA ASP A 228 22.44 12.60 -3.40
C ASP A 228 21.78 13.50 -2.35
N VAL A 229 20.45 13.38 -2.20
CA VAL A 229 19.63 13.94 -1.13
C VAL A 229 18.50 12.98 -0.78
N GLY A 230 18.55 12.36 0.39
CA GLY A 230 17.49 11.53 0.95
C GLY A 230 16.53 12.35 1.82
N VAL A 231 15.24 12.31 1.50
CA VAL A 231 14.18 13.02 2.23
C VAL A 231 13.17 12.04 2.80
N LEU A 232 13.06 12.02 4.12
CA LEU A 232 12.04 11.26 4.83
C LEU A 232 10.82 12.14 5.09
N THR A 233 9.64 11.71 4.65
CA THR A 233 8.37 12.37 4.99
C THR A 233 7.65 11.67 6.13
N LEU A 234 7.19 12.46 7.11
CA LEU A 234 6.38 12.01 8.25
C LEU A 234 4.87 12.23 8.02
N GLN A 235 4.47 12.67 6.83
CA GLN A 235 3.11 13.12 6.53
C GLN A 235 2.03 12.02 6.72
N GLN A 236 2.42 10.73 6.62
CA GLN A 236 1.55 9.59 6.91
C GLN A 236 1.17 9.46 8.40
N ARG A 237 1.95 10.06 9.32
CA ARG A 237 1.74 10.06 10.79
C ARG A 237 1.74 8.65 11.40
N GLU A 238 2.64 7.80 10.93
CA GLU A 238 2.93 6.49 11.50
C GLU A 238 4.20 6.55 12.35
N PRO A 239 4.37 5.66 13.35
CA PRO A 239 5.62 5.57 14.10
C PRO A 239 6.79 5.25 13.17
N VAL A 240 7.86 6.05 13.26
CA VAL A 240 9.05 5.87 12.43
C VAL A 240 10.22 5.42 13.32
N PRO A 241 10.92 4.33 12.99
CA PRO A 241 12.07 3.88 13.76
C PRO A 241 13.27 4.81 13.55
N GLN A 242 14.07 5.03 14.60
CA GLN A 242 15.22 5.96 14.58
C GLN A 242 16.18 5.69 13.42
N ARG A 243 16.48 4.42 13.12
CA ARG A 243 17.36 4.03 12.01
C ARG A 243 16.92 4.54 10.63
N LEU A 244 15.63 4.82 10.44
CA LEU A 244 15.10 5.39 9.19
C LEU A 244 15.28 6.90 9.17
N ILE A 245 15.10 7.57 10.31
CA ILE A 245 15.43 9.00 10.48
C ILE A 245 16.91 9.23 10.20
N ASP A 246 17.78 8.41 10.78
CA ASP A 246 19.24 8.50 10.61
C ASP A 246 19.71 8.22 9.16
N ALA A 247 18.84 7.66 8.32
CA ALA A 247 19.15 7.34 6.92
C ALA A 247 18.82 8.48 5.95
N ALA A 248 18.11 9.52 6.40
CA ALA A 248 17.72 10.65 5.56
C ALA A 248 18.55 11.90 5.90
N ASP A 249 18.85 12.70 4.88
CA ASP A 249 19.50 14.00 5.05
C ASP A 249 18.51 15.06 5.57
N HIS A 250 17.24 14.93 5.17
CA HIS A 250 16.15 15.80 5.58
C HIS A 250 14.95 15.00 6.06
N VAL A 251 14.24 15.57 7.05
CA VAL A 251 12.96 15.06 7.53
C VAL A 251 11.94 16.17 7.38
N VAL A 252 10.81 15.87 6.76
CA VAL A 252 9.72 16.83 6.50
C VAL A 252 8.40 16.32 7.06
N ASP A 253 7.56 17.21 7.55
CA ASP A 253 6.22 16.86 8.06
C ASP A 253 5.16 16.91 6.94
N ASN A 254 5.44 17.66 5.88
CA ASN A 254 4.61 17.82 4.69
C ASN A 254 5.46 17.69 3.42
N ILE A 255 4.98 16.91 2.44
CA ILE A 255 5.68 16.72 1.16
C ILE A 255 5.94 18.03 0.40
N ARG A 256 5.17 19.10 0.67
CA ARG A 256 5.42 20.43 0.11
C ARG A 256 6.81 20.97 0.43
N GLU A 257 7.34 20.66 1.61
CA GLU A 257 8.65 21.13 2.08
C GLU A 257 9.81 20.58 1.23
N VAL A 258 9.59 19.53 0.45
CA VAL A 258 10.54 19.05 -0.56
C VAL A 258 10.92 20.16 -1.55
N LEU A 259 10.03 21.11 -1.80
CA LEU A 259 10.27 22.24 -2.69
C LEU A 259 11.28 23.26 -2.12
N ASP A 260 11.57 23.21 -0.82
CA ASP A 260 12.51 24.12 -0.15
C ASP A 260 13.92 23.51 -0.05
N ILE A 261 14.08 22.24 -0.44
CA ILE A 261 15.35 21.53 -0.39
C ILE A 261 16.11 21.75 -1.70
N GLU A 262 17.26 22.43 -1.62
CA GLU A 262 18.15 22.60 -2.76
C GLU A 262 19.01 21.36 -2.99
N PHE A 263 18.95 20.84 -4.21
CA PHE A 263 19.84 19.78 -4.66
C PHE A 263 20.17 20.01 -6.12
#